data_AF-A0A8J6H2F1-F1
#
_entry.id   AF-A0A8J6H2F1-F1
#
_cell.length_a   1.000
_cell.length_b   1.000
_cell.length_c   1.000
_cell.angle_alpha   90.00
_cell.angle_beta   90.00
_cell.angle_gamma   90.00
#
_symmetry.space_group_name_H-M   'P 1'
#
loop_
_entity.id
_entity.type
_entity.pdbx_description
1 polymer ?
#
loop_
_entity_poly.entity_id
_entity_poly.type
_entity_poly.pdbx_seq_one_letter_code
_entity_poly.pdbx_strand_id
1 'polypeptide(L)' 'MAGELEGCKPLSGLLSGLAQNAFHGNSSITEELLHSQLYPEVPPEEFRPFLAKMRGILKVLRLDRAA' A
#
# COMPACT_ATOMS: atom_id res chain seq x y z
N MET A 1 -9.23 -12.79 -21.62
CA MET A 1 -10.09 -11.97 -20.73
C MET A 1 -9.16 -11.30 -19.71
N ALA A 2 -8.70 -10.07 -19.96
CA ALA A 2 -7.65 -9.40 -19.17
C ALA A 2 -8.15 -8.16 -18.41
N GLY A 3 -9.45 -8.11 -18.11
CA GLY A 3 -10.08 -6.96 -17.43
C GLY A 3 -10.14 -7.06 -15.91
N GLU A 4 -9.96 -8.24 -15.32
CA GLU A 4 -10.21 -8.45 -13.87
C GLU A 4 -8.94 -8.44 -13.02
N LEU A 5 -7.75 -8.42 -13.64
CA LEU A 5 -6.45 -8.39 -12.95
C LEU A 5 -5.80 -7.00 -12.94
N GLU A 6 -6.33 -6.05 -13.69
CA GLU A 6 -5.80 -4.68 -13.79
C GLU A 6 -5.97 -3.92 -12.46
N GLY A 7 -7.02 -4.21 -11.69
CA GLY A 7 -7.26 -3.63 -10.35
C GLY A 7 -6.47 -4.30 -9.21
N CYS A 8 -5.98 -5.53 -9.41
CA CYS A 8 -5.18 -6.24 -8.41
C CYS A 8 -3.68 -5.92 -8.49
N LYS A 9 -3.18 -5.50 -9.66
CA LYS A 9 -1.81 -4.99 -9.82
C LYS A 9 -1.50 -3.80 -8.90
N PRO A 10 -2.34 -2.73 -8.83
CA PRO A 10 -2.07 -1.61 -7.95
C PRO A 10 -2.19 -1.98 -6.47
N LEU A 11 -3.15 -2.85 -6.12
CA LEU A 11 -3.35 -3.34 -4.76
C LEU A 11 -2.18 -4.19 -4.25
N SER A 12 -1.66 -5.10 -5.09
CA SER A 12 -0.49 -5.94 -4.76
C SER A 12 0.80 -5.12 -4.68
N GLY A 13 1.00 -4.13 -5.55
CA GLY A 13 2.10 -3.17 -5.45
C GLY A 13 2.01 -2.33 -4.16
N LEU A 14 0.80 -1.91 -3.78
CA LEU A 14 0.57 -1.12 -2.56
C LEU A 14 0.91 -1.93 -1.30
N LEU A 15 0.38 -3.16 -1.21
CA LEU A 15 0.67 -4.06 -0.11
C LEU A 15 2.16 -4.42 -0.04
N SER A 16 2.81 -4.64 -1.19
CA SER A 16 4.25 -4.94 -1.26
C SER A 16 5.10 -3.75 -0.80
N GLY A 17 4.76 -2.54 -1.24
CA GLY A 17 5.46 -1.33 -0.82
C GLY A 17 5.26 -1.02 0.67
N LEU A 18 4.04 -1.19 1.18
CA LEU A 18 3.75 -1.03 2.60
C LEU A 18 4.45 -2.11 3.45
N ALA A 19 4.50 -3.35 2.98
CA ALA A 19 5.23 -4.43 3.63
C ALA A 19 6.73 -4.09 3.67
N GLN A 20 7.33 -3.62 2.58
CA GLN A 20 8.73 -3.18 2.58
C GLN A 20 8.98 -2.03 3.57
N ASN A 21 8.10 -1.03 3.61
CA ASN A 21 8.22 0.05 4.59
C ASN A 21 8.06 -0.47 6.03
N ALA A 22 7.14 -1.40 6.28
CA ALA A 22 6.88 -1.93 7.61
C ALA A 22 7.97 -2.89 8.09
N PHE A 23 8.37 -3.87 7.26
CA PHE A 23 9.29 -4.95 7.62
C PHE A 23 10.76 -4.56 7.47
N HIS A 24 11.11 -3.78 6.44
CA HIS A 24 12.50 -3.40 6.16
C HIS A 24 12.85 -1.99 6.65
N GLY A 25 11.87 -1.20 7.12
CA GLY A 25 12.10 0.22 7.45
C GLY A 25 12.48 1.05 6.22
N ASN A 26 12.17 0.56 5.01
CA ASN A 26 12.53 1.19 3.76
C ASN A 26 11.66 2.43 3.53
N SER A 27 12.18 3.61 3.90
CA SER A 27 11.57 4.91 3.62
C SER A 27 11.54 5.27 2.12
N SER A 28 12.18 4.46 1.25
CA SER A 28 12.11 4.65 -0.21
C SER A 28 10.70 4.47 -0.78
N ILE A 29 9.83 3.73 -0.09
CA ILE A 29 8.43 3.63 -0.49
C ILE A 29 7.65 4.80 0.12
N THR A 30 7.62 5.91 -0.60
CA THR A 30 6.88 7.11 -0.21
C THR A 30 5.43 7.05 -0.69
N GLU A 31 4.57 7.82 -0.01
CA GLU A 31 3.17 8.05 -0.42
C GLU A 31 3.07 8.49 -1.88
N GLU A 32 3.93 9.42 -2.29
CA GLU A 32 3.98 9.98 -3.65
C GLU A 32 4.32 8.92 -4.70
N LEU A 33 5.28 8.02 -4.42
CA LEU A 33 5.64 6.93 -5.32
C LEU A 33 4.48 5.94 -5.49
N LEU A 34 3.85 5.53 -4.39
CA LEU A 34 2.71 4.62 -4.40
C LEU A 34 1.51 5.22 -5.11
N HIS A 35 1.28 6.51 -4.91
CA HIS A 35 0.20 7.25 -5.54
C HIS A 35 0.42 7.33 -7.05
N SER A 36 1.58 7.82 -7.49
CA SER A 36 1.90 8.00 -8.90
C SER A 36 1.99 6.68 -9.68
N GLN A 37 2.39 5.57 -9.04
CA GLN A 37 2.56 4.28 -9.71
C GLN A 37 1.30 3.41 -9.72
N LEU A 38 0.42 3.54 -8.73
CA LEU A 38 -0.69 2.60 -8.50
C LEU A 38 -2.05 3.28 -8.64
N TYR A 39 -2.16 4.55 -8.27
CA TYR A 39 -3.41 5.30 -8.27
C TYR A 39 -3.24 6.73 -8.78
N PRO A 40 -2.67 6.94 -9.99
CA PRO A 40 -2.47 8.28 -10.53
C PRO A 40 -3.78 9.04 -10.77
N GLU A 41 -4.90 8.31 -10.85
CA GLU A 41 -6.25 8.83 -11.12
C GLU A 41 -6.99 9.26 -9.84
N VAL A 42 -6.51 8.83 -8.67
CA VAL A 42 -7.12 9.14 -7.38
C VAL A 42 -6.52 10.44 -6.86
N PRO A 43 -7.25 11.35 -6.20
CA PRO A 43 -6.64 12.51 -5.56
C PRO A 43 -5.86 12.10 -4.30
N PRO A 44 -4.73 12.76 -3.98
CA PRO A 44 -3.89 12.43 -2.83
C PRO A 44 -4.64 12.53 -1.49
N GLU A 45 -5.67 13.37 -1.43
CA GLU A 45 -6.55 13.56 -0.28
C GLU A 45 -7.35 12.29 0.05
N GLU A 46 -7.79 11.55 -0.97
CA GLU A 46 -8.49 10.26 -0.82
C GLU A 46 -7.50 9.10 -0.67
N PHE A 47 -6.32 9.22 -1.27
CA PHE A 47 -5.29 8.19 -1.21
C PHE A 47 -4.67 8.05 0.18
N ARG A 48 -4.44 9.17 0.89
CA ARG A 48 -3.90 9.20 2.26
C ARG A 48 -4.64 8.30 3.26
N PRO A 49 -5.95 8.47 3.48
CA PRO A 49 -6.70 7.62 4.41
C PRO A 49 -6.76 6.16 3.95
N PHE A 50 -6.81 5.90 2.62
CA PHE A 50 -6.75 4.55 2.07
C PHE A 50 -5.42 3.85 2.41
N LEU A 51 -4.31 4.55 2.20
CA LEU A 51 -2.97 4.10 2.54
C LEU A 51 -2.79 3.82 4.03
N ALA A 52 -3.26 4.75 4.87
CA ALA A 52 -3.21 4.61 6.32
C ALA A 52 -3.98 3.37 6.79
N LYS A 53 -5.13 3.07 6.17
CA LYS A 53 -5.94 1.89 6.47
C LYS A 53 -5.18 0.60 6.17
N MET A 54 -4.55 0.50 5.00
CA MET A 54 -3.76 -0.69 4.61
C MET A 54 -2.49 -0.86 5.45
N ARG A 55 -1.81 0.24 5.78
CA ARG A 55 -0.68 0.24 6.71
C ARG A 55 -1.10 -0.21 8.11
N GLY A 56 -2.29 0.22 8.55
CA GLY A 56 -2.91 -0.21 9.79
C GLY A 56 -3.13 -1.73 9.82
N ILE A 57 -3.67 -2.31 8.73
CA ILE A 57 -3.87 -3.76 8.59
C ILE A 57 -2.54 -4.52 8.70
N LEU A 58 -1.50 -4.08 8.00
CA LEU A 58 -0.17 -4.71 8.10
C LEU A 58 0.44 -4.56 9.50
N LYS A 59 0.17 -3.45 10.18
CA LYS A 59 0.62 -3.23 11.56
C LYS A 59 -0.09 -4.15 12.55
N VAL A 60 -1.40 -4.39 12.42
CA VAL A 60 -2.12 -5.34 13.28
C VAL A 60 -1.70 -6.79 13.01
N LEU A 61 -1.51 -7.17 11.74
CA LEU A 61 -0.97 -8.49 11.39
C LEU A 61 0.45 -8.72 11.94
N ARG A 62 1.26 -7.66 12.00
CA ARG A 62 2.58 -7.72 12.63
C ARG A 62 2.49 -7.78 14.17
N LEU A 63 1.59 -7.00 14.77
CA LEU A 63 1.45 -6.91 16.22
C LEU A 63 0.88 -8.20 16.83
N ASP A 64 0.00 -8.88 16.10
CA ASP A 64 -0.60 -10.16 16.51
C ASP A 64 0.43 -11.29 16.67
N ARG A 65 1.55 -11.24 15.93
CA ARG A 65 2.62 -12.25 16.02
C ARG A 65 3.72 -11.93 17.05
N ALA A 66 3.62 -10.80 17.74
CA ALA A 66 4.63 -10.34 18.70
C ALA A 66 4.17 -10.43 20.17
N ALA A 67 2.99 -11.01 20.43
CA ALA A 67 2.44 -11.23 21.77
C ALA A 67 2.65 -12.66 22.25
#